data_AF-Q7G423-F1
#
_entry.id   AF-Q7G423-F1
#
_cell.length_a   1.000
_cell.length_b   1.000
_cell.length_c   1.000
_cell.angle_alpha   90.00
_cell.angle_beta   90.00
_cell.angle_gamma   90.00
#
_symmetry.space_group_name_H-M   'P 1'
#
loop_
_entity.id
_entity.type
_entity.pdbx_description
1 polymer ?
#
loop_
_entity_poly.entity_id
_entity_poly.type
_entity_poly.pdbx_seq_one_letter_code
_entity_poly.pdbx_strand_id
1 'polypeptide(L)'
;MVYMGHRRWLPLRHTFRRKKKIFNGKRELQPAPKDLSGDEIHNMVKDISNEFGKKRKRSKTKEKGMWKKKSIFWRLPYWKDLDVRHCIDLMHVEKNVCESLVGLMLNIPGKTKDGLNARLDLQDMNIRSELQPIRDAETSKVYVPPACHTLSKDEKIAMLSCLKDIKVPSGYSARISKYVKLDDLKLVGMKSHDCHVLITQILPVAIRGILPPKVRHTIQRLCAFFNAIGQKVIDPEDLDGLQTDIVNTLCHLEMFFPLSFFDIMVHLPVHLVKQTKLCGPAFLREMWPFEREHNSRFNEWFKNRVTMSMDVPNETVQLLGMGPSWTIDTWQGYDINGYTFYTVKQDDKSTVQNSDVRIDAFQDQVGSNTYYGRIEEIWELNYVKFKVPLFRCRWVNLRTGVKADKEGFTLVDLYKVGYADEPFVLAKQVEQIFYIKDPSNKKMHIVRDGKRRIVGVDNVVDEEEYNHNLHVRPHIDLDDDPQEPVAYARSDHTEGITL
;
A
#
# COMPACT_ATOMS: atom_id res chain seq x y z
N MET A 1 7.21 -7.92 16.17
CA MET A 1 8.24 -7.23 16.97
C MET A 1 7.76 -5.82 17.18
N VAL A 2 7.80 -5.33 18.42
CA VAL A 2 7.29 -4.01 18.82
C VAL A 2 8.46 -3.20 19.39
N TYR A 3 8.56 -1.93 19.01
CA TYR A 3 9.63 -1.01 19.36
C TYR A 3 9.13 0.00 20.40
N MET A 4 8.99 -0.44 21.64
CA MET A 4 8.64 0.42 22.77
C MET A 4 9.88 0.91 23.53
N GLY A 5 9.66 1.76 24.53
CA GLY A 5 10.71 2.20 25.45
C GLY A 5 11.29 3.54 25.08
N HIS A 6 10.54 4.40 24.38
CA HIS A 6 10.96 5.75 24.03
C HIS A 6 11.27 6.60 25.27
N ARG A 7 10.73 6.22 26.43
CA ARG A 7 11.09 6.79 27.74
C ARG A 7 12.58 6.72 28.06
N ARG A 8 13.34 5.80 27.43
CA ARG A 8 14.80 5.69 27.57
C ARG A 8 15.55 6.89 27.01
N TRP A 9 14.94 7.69 26.14
CA TRP A 9 15.51 8.93 25.60
C TRP A 9 15.14 10.18 26.43
N LEU A 10 14.27 10.05 27.44
CA LEU A 10 13.97 11.15 28.37
C LEU A 10 15.09 11.32 29.41
N PRO A 11 15.26 12.49 30.04
CA PRO A 11 16.16 12.65 31.19
C PRO A 11 15.88 11.64 32.30
N LEU A 12 16.90 11.15 33.01
CA LEU A 12 16.75 10.11 34.05
C LEU A 12 15.75 10.51 35.15
N ARG A 13 15.67 11.80 35.48
CA ARG A 13 14.76 12.33 36.51
C ARG A 13 13.33 12.59 36.01
N HIS A 14 13.08 12.47 34.71
CA HIS A 14 11.77 12.75 34.10
C HIS A 14 10.64 11.90 34.71
N THR A 15 9.49 12.51 34.94
CA THR A 15 8.37 11.87 35.67
C THR A 15 7.85 10.62 34.97
N PHE A 16 7.81 10.62 33.63
CA PHE A 16 7.30 9.48 32.84
C PHE A 16 8.10 8.19 33.05
N ARG A 17 9.39 8.27 33.38
CA ARG A 17 10.23 7.09 33.68
C ARG A 17 9.74 6.30 34.90
N ARG A 18 9.00 6.94 35.82
CA ARG A 18 8.49 6.31 37.05
C ARG A 18 7.06 5.79 36.90
N LYS A 19 6.31 6.26 35.89
CA LYS A 19 4.90 5.90 35.68
C LYS A 19 4.79 4.49 35.11
N LYS A 20 4.03 3.60 35.77
CA LYS A 20 3.85 2.20 35.36
C LYS A 20 2.56 1.99 34.55
N LYS A 21 1.42 2.27 35.20
CA LYS A 21 0.07 1.91 34.73
C LYS A 21 -0.28 2.43 33.33
N ILE A 22 0.10 3.67 33.03
CA ILE A 22 -0.20 4.30 31.73
C ILE A 22 0.73 3.87 30.58
N PHE A 23 1.83 3.16 30.89
CA PHE A 23 2.78 2.62 29.91
C PHE A 23 2.68 1.08 29.90
N ASN A 24 3.83 0.39 29.93
CA ASN A 24 3.95 -1.07 29.86
C ASN A 24 3.96 -1.77 31.24
N GLY A 25 3.43 -1.13 32.28
CA GLY A 25 3.41 -1.69 33.65
C GLY A 25 4.76 -1.63 34.40
N LYS A 26 5.85 -1.20 33.75
CA LYS A 26 7.20 -1.17 34.33
C LYS A 26 7.75 0.26 34.46
N ARG A 27 8.68 0.45 35.41
CA ARG A 27 9.51 1.68 35.49
C ARG A 27 10.59 1.58 34.42
N GLU A 28 10.96 2.71 33.83
CA GLU A 28 12.03 2.80 32.84
C GLU A 28 13.28 3.47 33.43
N LEU A 29 14.19 2.63 33.93
CA LEU A 29 15.45 3.08 34.55
C LEU A 29 16.65 2.95 33.61
N GLN A 30 16.48 2.31 32.46
CA GLN A 30 17.59 2.07 31.54
C GLN A 30 17.94 3.36 30.76
N PRO A 31 19.23 3.58 30.46
CA PRO A 31 19.63 4.65 29.55
C PRO A 31 19.15 4.35 28.12
N ALA A 32 19.16 5.37 27.24
CA ALA A 32 18.98 5.15 25.81
C ALA A 32 20.00 4.11 25.31
N PRO A 33 19.63 3.24 24.34
CA PRO A 33 20.59 2.36 23.69
C PRO A 33 21.80 3.15 23.19
N LYS A 34 23.00 2.61 23.39
CA LYS A 34 24.21 3.19 22.80
C LYS A 34 24.23 2.88 21.31
N ASP A 35 24.71 3.83 20.53
CA ASP A 35 25.00 3.59 19.12
C ASP A 35 26.14 2.58 19.00
N LEU A 36 25.99 1.65 18.06
CA LEU A 36 27.03 0.69 17.73
C LEU A 36 27.99 1.31 16.71
N SER A 37 29.28 1.21 16.99
CA SER A 37 30.35 1.51 16.04
C SER A 37 30.26 0.60 14.81
N GLY A 38 30.89 1.03 13.70
CA GLY A 38 30.92 0.19 12.51
C GLY A 38 31.65 -1.13 12.74
N ASP A 39 32.70 -1.16 13.57
CA ASP A 39 33.39 -2.39 13.95
C ASP A 39 32.51 -3.34 14.75
N GLU A 40 31.73 -2.82 15.71
CA GLU A 40 30.77 -3.63 16.46
C GLU A 40 29.72 -4.25 15.53
N ILE A 41 29.11 -3.45 14.65
CA ILE A 41 28.12 -3.97 13.69
C ILE A 41 28.79 -4.97 12.73
N HIS A 42 30.00 -4.69 12.23
CA HIS A 42 30.72 -5.60 11.35
C HIS A 42 30.94 -6.95 12.03
N ASN A 43 31.40 -6.95 13.30
CA ASN A 43 31.60 -8.16 14.08
C ASN A 43 30.30 -8.95 14.28
N MET A 44 29.15 -8.29 14.37
CA MET A 44 27.85 -8.97 14.45
C MET A 44 27.40 -9.62 13.13
N VAL A 45 27.89 -9.14 11.97
CA VAL A 45 27.42 -9.59 10.66
C VAL A 45 28.48 -10.32 9.82
N LYS A 46 29.75 -10.33 10.25
CA LYS A 46 30.87 -10.77 9.42
C LYS A 46 30.75 -12.23 8.97
N ASP A 47 30.18 -13.08 9.81
CA ASP A 47 30.01 -14.53 9.60
C ASP A 47 28.67 -14.90 8.95
N ILE A 48 27.84 -13.90 8.61
CA ILE A 48 26.57 -14.14 7.93
C ILE A 48 26.83 -14.43 6.45
N SER A 49 26.55 -15.66 6.03
CA SER A 49 26.53 -16.03 4.62
C SER A 49 25.20 -15.63 3.97
N ASN A 50 25.27 -14.78 2.95
CA ASN A 50 24.10 -14.39 2.17
C ASN A 50 23.74 -15.50 1.18
N GLU A 51 22.61 -16.18 1.42
CA GLU A 51 22.04 -17.11 0.46
C GLU A 51 21.05 -16.36 -0.47
N PHE A 52 21.28 -16.41 -1.78
CA PHE A 52 20.41 -15.80 -2.80
C PHE A 52 19.52 -16.86 -3.49
N GLY A 53 18.29 -16.50 -3.90
CA GLY A 53 17.33 -17.38 -4.59
C GLY A 53 16.07 -17.75 -3.79
N LYS A 54 15.04 -18.29 -4.47
CA LYS A 54 13.79 -18.79 -3.84
C LYS A 54 14.05 -20.14 -3.18
N LYS A 55 13.94 -20.23 -1.85
CA LYS A 55 13.96 -21.52 -1.12
C LYS A 55 12.54 -21.97 -0.77
N ARG A 56 12.29 -23.28 -0.83
CA ARG A 56 11.16 -23.93 -0.11
C ARG A 56 11.27 -23.60 1.38
N LYS A 57 10.14 -23.30 2.03
CA LYS A 57 10.06 -22.94 3.48
C LYS A 57 10.88 -23.94 4.31
N ARG A 58 12.01 -23.50 4.89
CA ARG A 58 12.78 -24.28 5.88
C ARG A 58 12.10 -24.24 7.25
N SER A 59 12.27 -25.33 8.02
CA SER A 59 11.70 -25.56 9.35
C SER A 59 12.12 -24.52 10.41
N LYS A 60 11.25 -24.32 11.41
CA LYS A 60 11.32 -23.31 12.49
C LYS A 60 12.38 -23.63 13.58
N THR A 61 13.62 -24.01 13.26
CA THR A 61 14.58 -24.51 14.28
C THR A 61 15.98 -23.86 14.29
N LYS A 62 16.16 -22.65 13.79
CA LYS A 62 17.36 -21.84 14.14
C LYS A 62 16.95 -20.61 14.93
N GLU A 63 17.57 -20.43 16.11
CA GLU A 63 17.55 -19.18 16.86
C GLU A 63 17.84 -18.04 15.89
N LYS A 64 16.84 -17.18 15.67
CA LYS A 64 16.98 -16.07 14.74
C LYS A 64 17.81 -15.00 15.42
N GLY A 65 19.10 -14.96 15.10
CA GLY A 65 19.91 -13.76 15.33
C GLY A 65 19.23 -12.52 14.73
N MET A 66 19.53 -11.34 15.29
CA MET A 66 18.93 -10.06 14.90
C MET A 66 19.12 -9.76 13.39
N TRP A 67 20.23 -10.21 12.82
CA TRP A 67 20.62 -9.99 11.43
C TRP A 67 20.35 -11.23 10.57
N LYS A 68 19.76 -11.02 9.39
CA LYS A 68 19.49 -12.10 8.42
C LYS A 68 20.43 -12.09 7.22
N LYS A 69 21.08 -10.97 6.94
CA LYS A 69 21.93 -10.74 5.77
C LYS A 69 23.06 -9.78 6.14
N LYS A 70 24.22 -9.96 5.51
CA LYS A 70 25.34 -9.01 5.51
C LYS A 70 25.19 -8.07 4.32
N SER A 71 25.22 -6.75 4.52
CA SER A 71 25.23 -5.80 3.40
C SER A 71 26.46 -6.03 2.51
N ILE A 72 26.31 -5.92 1.19
CA ILE A 72 27.46 -5.99 0.25
C ILE A 72 28.45 -4.85 0.47
N PHE A 73 27.98 -3.72 1.01
CA PHE A 73 28.81 -2.55 1.28
C PHE A 73 29.89 -2.80 2.34
N TRP A 74 29.81 -3.87 3.13
CA TRP A 74 30.90 -4.30 4.01
C TRP A 74 32.17 -4.74 3.26
N ARG A 75 32.13 -4.84 1.92
CA ARG A 75 33.33 -5.00 1.08
C ARG A 75 34.12 -3.70 0.90
N LEU A 76 33.49 -2.55 1.16
CA LEU A 76 34.10 -1.24 1.01
C LEU A 76 34.90 -0.94 2.30
N PRO A 77 36.22 -0.70 2.22
CA PRO A 77 37.06 -0.53 3.40
C PRO A 77 36.57 0.58 4.35
N TYR A 78 36.03 1.66 3.79
CA TYR A 78 35.54 2.83 4.53
C TYR A 78 34.16 2.65 5.16
N TRP A 79 33.44 1.56 4.86
CA TRP A 79 32.05 1.40 5.31
C TRP A 79 31.91 1.32 6.83
N LYS A 80 32.91 0.74 7.49
CA LYS A 80 32.98 0.67 8.96
C LYS A 80 33.21 2.04 9.60
N ASP A 81 33.79 2.98 8.85
CA ASP A 81 34.17 4.31 9.35
C ASP A 81 33.02 5.33 9.19
N LEU A 82 31.92 4.95 8.51
CA LEU A 82 30.75 5.82 8.34
C LEU A 82 29.89 5.87 9.61
N ASP A 83 29.61 7.07 10.11
CA ASP A 83 28.65 7.31 11.19
C ASP A 83 27.21 6.93 10.79
N VAL A 84 26.84 7.24 9.55
CA VAL A 84 25.54 6.89 8.97
C VAL A 84 25.75 5.97 7.77
N ARG A 85 25.58 4.67 8.01
CA ARG A 85 25.69 3.61 6.98
C ARG A 85 24.41 3.49 6.14
N HIS A 86 23.25 3.67 6.76
CA HIS A 86 21.97 3.60 6.08
C HIS A 86 21.12 4.79 6.48
N CYS A 87 20.83 5.67 5.53
CA CYS A 87 19.93 6.79 5.75
C CYS A 87 18.50 6.29 5.96
N ILE A 88 17.85 6.81 6.99
CA ILE A 88 16.42 6.67 7.20
C ILE A 88 15.71 7.40 6.07
N ASP A 89 14.87 6.67 5.36
CA ASP A 89 14.03 7.19 4.29
C ASP A 89 12.82 7.90 4.87
N LEU A 90 12.88 9.22 4.95
CA LEU A 90 11.83 10.05 5.53
C LEU A 90 10.49 9.88 4.80
N MET A 91 10.51 9.86 3.47
CA MET A 91 9.32 9.69 2.63
C MET A 91 8.57 8.39 2.99
N HIS A 92 9.30 7.27 3.08
CA HIS A 92 8.68 6.00 3.44
C HIS A 92 8.25 5.96 4.92
N VAL A 93 9.00 6.58 5.83
CA VAL A 93 8.60 6.70 7.24
C VAL A 93 7.27 7.47 7.36
N GLU A 94 7.18 8.65 6.76
CA GLU A 94 5.97 9.49 6.78
C GLU A 94 4.77 8.75 6.20
N LYS A 95 4.94 8.09 5.06
CA LYS A 95 3.86 7.29 4.46
C LYS A 95 3.35 6.22 5.44
N ASN A 96 4.24 5.40 5.97
CA ASN A 96 3.86 4.27 6.82
C ASN A 96 3.25 4.74 8.15
N VAL A 97 3.78 5.81 8.73
CA VAL A 97 3.24 6.40 9.95
C VAL A 97 1.87 7.03 9.69
N CYS A 98 1.71 7.77 8.59
CA CYS A 98 0.43 8.35 8.17
C CYS A 98 -0.64 7.27 7.95
N GLU A 99 -0.32 6.22 7.20
CA GLU A 99 -1.25 5.10 6.96
C GLU A 99 -1.61 4.36 8.25
N SER A 100 -0.66 4.21 9.17
CA SER A 100 -0.90 3.61 10.48
C SER A 100 -1.80 4.47 11.37
N LEU A 101 -1.59 5.80 11.39
CA LEU A 101 -2.44 6.75 12.13
C LEU A 101 -3.87 6.71 11.61
N VAL A 102 -4.04 6.85 10.29
CA VAL A 102 -5.36 6.83 9.64
C VAL A 102 -6.04 5.48 9.83
N GLY A 103 -5.31 4.37 9.62
CA GLY A 103 -5.84 3.01 9.78
C GLY A 103 -6.32 2.73 11.19
N LEU A 104 -5.60 3.24 12.19
CA LEU A 104 -5.96 3.16 13.60
C LEU A 104 -7.18 4.04 13.92
N MET A 105 -7.15 5.33 13.58
CA MET A 105 -8.23 6.28 13.88
C MET A 105 -9.56 5.89 13.25
N LEU A 106 -9.55 5.50 11.98
CA LEU A 106 -10.74 5.07 11.25
C LEU A 106 -11.13 3.62 11.57
N ASN A 107 -10.31 2.89 12.33
CA ASN A 107 -10.45 1.47 12.64
C ASN A 107 -10.69 0.61 11.39
N ILE A 108 -9.83 0.76 10.38
CA ILE A 108 -9.99 0.08 9.09
C ILE A 108 -9.59 -1.40 9.23
N PRO A 109 -10.48 -2.36 8.89
CA PRO A 109 -10.15 -3.78 8.96
C PRO A 109 -8.87 -4.13 8.18
N GLY A 110 -8.00 -4.95 8.79
CA GLY A 110 -6.70 -5.33 8.20
C GLY A 110 -5.62 -4.25 8.22
N LYS A 111 -5.96 -2.99 8.54
CA LYS A 111 -4.98 -1.88 8.66
C LYS A 111 -4.88 -1.32 10.07
N THR A 112 -5.95 -1.42 10.85
CA THR A 112 -5.96 -1.02 12.26
C THR A 112 -4.90 -1.81 13.00
N LYS A 113 -4.09 -1.10 13.78
CA LYS A 113 -3.12 -1.74 14.68
C LYS A 113 -3.83 -2.25 15.95
N ASP A 114 -5.08 -1.89 16.19
CA ASP A 114 -5.84 -2.20 17.41
C ASP A 114 -6.83 -3.36 17.23
N GLY A 115 -6.31 -4.55 16.89
CA GLY A 115 -7.11 -5.77 16.76
C GLY A 115 -7.23 -6.57 18.07
N LEU A 116 -8.01 -7.66 18.06
CA LEU A 116 -8.21 -8.53 19.23
C LEU A 116 -6.89 -8.99 19.87
N ASN A 117 -5.89 -9.38 19.06
CA ASN A 117 -4.58 -9.80 19.57
C ASN A 117 -3.88 -8.67 20.34
N ALA A 118 -3.97 -7.42 19.87
CA ALA A 118 -3.38 -6.28 20.57
C ALA A 118 -4.08 -6.01 21.91
N ARG A 119 -5.37 -6.37 22.04
CA ARG A 119 -6.13 -6.27 23.29
C ARG A 119 -5.85 -7.42 24.25
N LEU A 120 -5.69 -8.64 23.74
CA LEU A 120 -5.26 -9.80 24.52
C LEU A 120 -3.85 -9.59 25.09
N ASP A 121 -2.94 -8.97 24.34
CA ASP A 121 -1.62 -8.58 24.85
C ASP A 121 -1.73 -7.66 26.09
N LEU A 122 -2.75 -6.78 26.16
CA LEU A 122 -2.99 -5.93 27.34
C LEU A 122 -3.42 -6.76 28.56
N GLN A 123 -4.22 -7.80 28.34
CA GLN A 123 -4.65 -8.75 29.37
C GLN A 123 -3.45 -9.56 29.89
N ASP A 124 -2.65 -10.12 29.00
CA ASP A 124 -1.45 -10.89 29.34
C ASP A 124 -0.41 -10.04 30.10
N MET A 125 -0.30 -8.76 29.73
CA MET A 125 0.58 -7.81 30.41
C MET A 125 -0.02 -7.21 31.69
N ASN A 126 -1.29 -7.51 32.00
CA ASN A 126 -2.05 -6.96 33.12
C ASN A 126 -2.01 -5.41 33.16
N ILE A 127 -2.26 -4.79 32.02
CA ILE A 127 -2.33 -3.33 31.86
C ILE A 127 -3.64 -2.92 31.19
N ARG A 128 -4.08 -1.68 31.43
CA ARG A 128 -5.26 -1.07 30.78
C ARG A 128 -6.49 -1.98 30.79
N SER A 129 -6.91 -2.41 31.98
CA SER A 129 -8.04 -3.32 32.16
C SER A 129 -9.32 -2.82 31.49
N GLU A 130 -9.48 -1.50 31.38
CA GLU A 130 -10.59 -0.83 30.70
C GLU A 130 -10.63 -1.06 29.17
N LEU A 131 -9.56 -1.59 28.58
CA LEU A 131 -9.45 -1.88 27.14
C LEU A 131 -9.37 -3.37 26.82
N GLN A 132 -9.40 -4.24 27.85
CA GLN A 132 -9.27 -5.68 27.65
C GLN A 132 -10.56 -6.28 27.07
N PRO A 133 -10.48 -7.38 26.29
CA PRO A 133 -11.67 -8.03 25.74
C PRO A 133 -12.59 -8.56 26.84
N ILE A 134 -13.88 -8.35 26.69
CA ILE A 134 -14.92 -8.84 27.61
C ILE A 134 -15.62 -10.01 26.92
N ARG A 135 -15.58 -11.19 27.54
CA ARG A 135 -16.29 -12.38 27.04
C ARG A 135 -17.68 -12.42 27.65
N ASP A 136 -18.67 -12.54 26.79
CA ASP A 136 -20.03 -12.80 27.20
C ASP A 136 -20.16 -14.29 27.61
N ALA A 137 -20.62 -14.53 28.84
CA ALA A 137 -20.67 -15.87 29.43
C ALA A 137 -21.75 -16.76 28.80
N GLU A 138 -22.78 -16.18 28.18
CA GLU A 138 -23.92 -16.91 27.62
C GLU A 138 -23.75 -17.15 26.11
N THR A 139 -23.21 -16.17 25.38
CA THR A 139 -23.13 -16.19 23.92
C THR A 139 -21.75 -16.53 23.38
N SER A 140 -20.73 -16.66 24.24
CA SER A 140 -19.30 -16.81 23.89
C SER A 140 -18.71 -15.69 23.01
N LYS A 141 -19.48 -14.63 22.75
CA LYS A 141 -19.07 -13.49 21.95
C LYS A 141 -18.03 -12.64 22.69
N VAL A 142 -17.12 -12.02 21.94
CA VAL A 142 -16.05 -11.19 22.50
C VAL A 142 -16.31 -9.73 22.18
N TYR A 143 -16.61 -8.94 23.20
CA TYR A 143 -16.73 -7.48 23.10
C TYR A 143 -15.37 -6.81 23.30
N VAL A 144 -14.98 -5.94 22.37
CA VAL A 144 -13.75 -5.14 22.49
C VAL A 144 -14.11 -3.67 22.76
N PRO A 145 -13.73 -3.11 23.93
CA PRO A 145 -14.01 -1.71 24.24
C PRO A 145 -13.37 -0.73 23.25
N PRO A 146 -14.07 0.39 22.92
CA PRO A 146 -13.49 1.45 22.10
C PRO A 146 -12.37 2.16 22.88
N ALA A 147 -11.29 2.51 22.18
CA ALA A 147 -10.18 3.26 22.75
C ALA A 147 -10.21 4.74 22.35
N CYS A 148 -9.51 5.56 23.12
CA CYS A 148 -9.46 7.01 22.95
C CYS A 148 -8.86 7.50 21.61
N HIS A 149 -8.18 6.63 20.87
CA HIS A 149 -7.62 6.90 19.54
C HIS A 149 -8.55 6.52 18.39
N THR A 150 -9.63 5.78 18.65
CA THR A 150 -10.60 5.36 17.65
C THR A 150 -11.69 6.41 17.53
N LEU A 151 -11.91 6.92 16.31
CA LEU A 151 -12.95 7.91 16.05
C LEU A 151 -14.33 7.30 16.18
N SER A 152 -15.26 8.05 16.77
CA SER A 152 -16.69 7.76 16.69
C SER A 152 -17.18 7.85 15.24
N LYS A 153 -18.36 7.31 14.94
CA LYS A 153 -18.95 7.39 13.60
C LYS A 153 -19.07 8.84 13.11
N ASP A 154 -19.55 9.74 13.98
CA ASP A 154 -19.70 11.17 13.65
C ASP A 154 -18.35 11.84 13.42
N GLU A 155 -17.34 11.51 14.23
CA GLU A 155 -15.98 12.03 14.04
C GLU A 155 -15.34 11.50 12.74
N LYS A 156 -15.59 10.24 12.36
CA LYS A 156 -15.17 9.70 11.05
C LYS A 156 -15.81 10.48 9.91
N ILE A 157 -17.12 10.72 9.98
CA ILE A 157 -17.84 11.50 8.97
C ILE A 157 -17.30 12.92 8.89
N ALA A 158 -17.08 13.58 10.03
CA ALA A 158 -16.54 14.94 10.08
C ALA A 158 -15.14 15.03 9.46
N MET A 159 -14.23 14.14 9.85
CA MET A 159 -12.87 14.08 9.29
C MET A 159 -12.90 13.81 7.78
N LEU A 160 -13.66 12.81 7.33
CA LEU A 160 -13.69 12.41 5.93
C LEU A 160 -14.40 13.44 5.04
N SER A 161 -15.45 14.10 5.55
CA SER A 161 -16.12 15.21 4.85
C SER A 161 -15.16 16.39 4.69
N CYS A 162 -14.43 16.76 5.74
CA CYS A 162 -13.37 17.75 5.65
C CYS A 162 -12.36 17.41 4.54
N LEU A 163 -11.84 16.17 4.52
CA LEU A 163 -10.92 15.73 3.47
C LEU A 163 -11.52 15.71 2.07
N LYS A 164 -12.83 15.42 1.94
CA LYS A 164 -13.55 15.39 0.67
C LYS A 164 -13.73 16.79 0.08
N ASP A 165 -13.92 17.80 0.92
CA ASP A 165 -14.24 19.16 0.50
C ASP A 165 -13.00 20.03 0.26
N ILE A 166 -11.82 19.59 0.71
CA ILE A 166 -10.56 20.29 0.47
C ILE A 166 -10.27 20.47 -1.02
N LYS A 167 -9.98 21.72 -1.39
CA LYS A 167 -9.38 22.11 -2.66
C LYS A 167 -8.02 22.73 -2.39
N VAL A 168 -7.01 22.28 -3.12
CA VAL A 168 -5.63 22.77 -3.03
C VAL A 168 -5.21 23.46 -4.34
N PRO A 169 -4.20 24.35 -4.33
CA PRO A 169 -3.66 24.94 -5.55
C PRO A 169 -3.16 23.89 -6.55
N SER A 170 -3.09 24.27 -7.84
CA SER A 170 -2.55 23.40 -8.88
C SER A 170 -1.11 22.98 -8.56
N GLY A 171 -0.80 21.71 -8.74
CA GLY A 171 0.53 21.15 -8.44
C GLY A 171 0.82 20.87 -6.97
N TYR A 172 -0.10 21.19 -6.04
CA TYR A 172 0.13 20.99 -4.60
C TYR A 172 0.03 19.52 -4.16
N SER A 173 -1.04 18.83 -4.55
CA SER A 173 -1.24 17.38 -4.33
C SER A 173 -2.21 16.81 -5.34
N ALA A 174 -2.38 15.49 -5.38
CA ALA A 174 -3.52 14.93 -6.08
C ALA A 174 -4.84 15.33 -5.38
N ARG A 175 -5.96 15.25 -6.11
CA ARG A 175 -7.29 15.56 -5.58
C ARG A 175 -7.63 14.61 -4.41
N ILE A 176 -7.61 15.12 -3.18
CA ILE A 176 -7.77 14.32 -1.95
C ILE A 176 -9.12 13.60 -1.90
N SER A 177 -10.17 14.24 -2.41
CA SER A 177 -11.51 13.66 -2.47
C SER A 177 -11.58 12.33 -3.23
N LYS A 178 -10.61 12.03 -4.11
CA LYS A 178 -10.54 10.73 -4.80
C LYS A 178 -10.19 9.57 -3.87
N TYR A 179 -9.57 9.86 -2.73
CA TYR A 179 -9.15 8.86 -1.74
C TYR A 179 -10.21 8.60 -0.66
N VAL A 180 -11.21 9.48 -0.54
CA VAL A 180 -12.24 9.42 0.49
C VAL A 180 -13.38 8.50 0.07
N LYS A 181 -13.71 7.52 0.92
CA LYS A 181 -14.90 6.67 0.81
C LYS A 181 -15.77 6.91 2.03
N LEU A 182 -16.73 7.83 1.91
CA LEU A 182 -17.63 8.20 3.01
C LEU A 182 -18.56 7.05 3.41
N ASP A 183 -19.13 6.34 2.44
CA ASP A 183 -20.03 5.21 2.71
C ASP A 183 -19.35 4.09 3.50
N ASP A 184 -18.05 3.89 3.24
CA ASP A 184 -17.20 2.90 3.91
C ASP A 184 -16.41 3.47 5.11
N LEU A 185 -16.54 4.77 5.40
CA LEU A 185 -15.78 5.51 6.42
C LEU A 185 -14.25 5.25 6.38
N LYS A 186 -13.64 5.24 5.20
CA LYS A 186 -12.20 4.92 5.02
C LYS A 186 -11.48 5.78 3.97
N LEU A 187 -10.15 5.80 4.04
CA LEU A 187 -9.25 6.31 2.99
C LEU A 187 -8.58 5.15 2.24
N VAL A 188 -8.47 5.25 0.91
CA VAL A 188 -7.91 4.17 0.09
C VAL A 188 -7.02 4.69 -1.04
N GLY A 189 -5.79 4.14 -1.15
CA GLY A 189 -4.92 4.28 -2.33
C GLY A 189 -4.14 5.58 -2.43
N MET A 190 -3.81 6.22 -1.31
CA MET A 190 -2.88 7.35 -1.30
C MET A 190 -1.47 6.89 -1.69
N LYS A 191 -0.80 7.66 -2.56
CA LYS A 191 0.62 7.46 -2.87
C LYS A 191 1.47 8.15 -1.78
N SER A 192 2.78 7.89 -1.73
CA SER A 192 3.65 8.43 -0.66
C SER A 192 3.59 9.97 -0.55
N HIS A 193 3.41 10.65 -1.69
CA HIS A 193 3.36 12.12 -1.75
C HIS A 193 2.08 12.65 -1.13
N ASP A 194 0.96 11.99 -1.39
CA ASP A 194 -0.32 12.37 -0.80
C ASP A 194 -0.33 12.09 0.70
N CYS A 195 0.33 11.02 1.17
CA CYS A 195 0.54 10.78 2.60
C CYS A 195 1.43 11.84 3.24
N HIS A 196 2.51 12.26 2.58
CA HIS A 196 3.36 13.35 3.04
C HIS A 196 2.55 14.64 3.22
N VAL A 197 1.80 15.06 2.19
CA VAL A 197 0.93 16.25 2.27
C VAL A 197 -0.13 16.09 3.36
N LEU A 198 -0.71 14.89 3.48
CA LEU A 198 -1.70 14.60 4.52
C LEU A 198 -1.11 14.78 5.91
N ILE A 199 -0.01 14.11 6.25
CA ILE A 199 0.53 14.14 7.61
C ILE A 199 1.15 15.49 7.98
N THR A 200 1.77 16.20 7.04
CA THR A 200 2.48 17.46 7.34
C THR A 200 1.57 18.69 7.37
N GLN A 201 0.51 18.71 6.55
CA GLN A 201 -0.30 19.92 6.33
C GLN A 201 -1.77 19.74 6.71
N ILE A 202 -2.37 18.61 6.33
CA ILE A 202 -3.84 18.50 6.28
C ILE A 202 -4.41 17.77 7.49
N LEU A 203 -3.83 16.63 7.88
CA LEU A 203 -4.23 15.83 9.03
C LEU A 203 -4.34 16.66 10.32
N PRO A 204 -3.36 17.52 10.70
CA PRO A 204 -3.49 18.31 11.92
C PRO A 204 -4.71 19.25 11.92
N VAL A 205 -5.16 19.69 10.74
CA VAL A 205 -6.36 20.51 10.54
C VAL A 205 -7.62 19.65 10.50
N ALA A 206 -7.59 18.55 9.74
CA ALA A 206 -8.72 17.62 9.57
C ALA A 206 -9.13 16.96 10.89
N ILE A 207 -8.20 16.86 11.85
CA ILE A 207 -8.49 16.38 13.20
C ILE A 207 -8.84 17.48 14.21
N ARG A 208 -8.96 18.75 13.80
CA ARG A 208 -9.34 19.83 14.72
C ARG A 208 -10.78 19.66 15.16
N GLY A 209 -11.01 19.60 16.47
CA GLY A 209 -12.35 19.42 17.04
C GLY A 209 -12.81 17.96 17.15
N ILE A 210 -12.07 17.01 16.58
CA ILE A 210 -12.27 15.56 16.82
C ILE A 210 -11.18 15.04 17.78
N LEU A 211 -11.38 13.83 18.30
CA LEU A 211 -10.56 13.16 19.31
C LEU A 211 -10.50 13.90 20.67
N PRO A 212 -10.24 13.16 21.76
CA PRO A 212 -9.90 13.77 23.04
C PRO A 212 -8.69 14.71 22.90
N PRO A 213 -8.69 15.91 23.53
CA PRO A 213 -7.66 16.93 23.30
C PRO A 213 -6.22 16.43 23.47
N LYS A 214 -5.94 15.59 24.47
CA LYS A 214 -4.60 15.03 24.69
C LYS A 214 -4.13 14.12 23.55
N VAL A 215 -5.04 13.31 22.99
CA VAL A 215 -4.75 12.41 21.86
C VAL A 215 -4.54 13.24 20.60
N ARG A 216 -5.46 14.18 20.32
CA ARG A 216 -5.36 15.11 19.19
C ARG A 216 -4.04 15.88 19.20
N HIS A 217 -3.70 16.54 20.32
CA HIS A 217 -2.48 17.34 20.41
C HIS A 217 -1.23 16.48 20.24
N THR A 218 -1.25 15.23 20.69
CA THR A 218 -0.14 14.30 20.48
C THR A 218 0.06 13.99 18.99
N ILE A 219 -1.03 13.73 18.24
CA ILE A 219 -0.97 13.52 16.79
C ILE A 219 -0.51 14.79 16.07
N GLN A 220 -1.03 15.96 16.47
CA GLN A 220 -0.63 17.24 15.89
C GLN A 220 0.86 17.55 16.12
N ARG A 221 1.42 17.21 17.30
CA ARG A 221 2.87 17.34 17.56
C ARG A 221 3.70 16.41 16.68
N LEU A 222 3.23 15.19 16.42
CA LEU A 222 3.88 14.27 15.49
C LEU A 222 3.86 14.84 14.06
N CYS A 223 2.72 15.38 13.62
CA CYS A 223 2.57 16.03 12.32
C CYS A 223 3.51 17.25 12.19
N ALA A 224 3.56 18.09 13.23
CA ALA A 224 4.44 19.25 13.28
C ALA A 224 5.92 18.86 13.22
N PHE A 225 6.31 17.77 13.90
CA PHE A 225 7.68 17.25 13.82
C PHE A 225 8.04 16.82 12.40
N PHE A 226 7.19 16.05 11.71
CA PHE A 226 7.44 15.65 10.32
C PHE A 226 7.52 16.86 9.40
N ASN A 227 6.61 17.82 9.57
CA ASN A 227 6.65 19.06 8.82
C ASN A 227 7.97 19.83 9.04
N ALA A 228 8.47 19.92 10.28
CA ALA A 228 9.70 20.63 10.61
C ALA A 228 10.96 19.91 10.11
N ILE A 229 11.09 18.59 10.37
CA ILE A 229 12.29 17.82 10.01
C ILE A 229 12.42 17.60 8.49
N GLY A 230 11.31 17.67 7.76
CA GLY A 230 11.25 17.57 6.29
C GLY A 230 11.47 18.91 5.56
N GLN A 231 11.68 20.03 6.26
CA GLN A 231 11.92 21.31 5.60
C GLN A 231 13.24 21.32 4.81
N LYS A 232 13.26 22.13 3.74
CA LYS A 232 14.46 22.35 2.91
C LYS A 232 15.58 23.04 3.68
N VAL A 233 15.21 23.92 4.60
CA VAL A 233 16.10 24.71 5.46
C VAL A 233 15.69 24.45 6.89
N ILE A 234 16.66 24.11 7.73
CA ILE A 234 16.45 23.81 9.15
C ILE A 234 17.55 24.53 9.91
N ASP A 235 17.17 25.29 10.95
CA ASP A 235 18.12 25.90 11.86
C ASP A 235 18.75 24.83 12.76
N PRO A 236 20.09 24.68 12.78
CA PRO A 236 20.76 23.77 13.70
C PRO A 236 20.40 23.98 15.18
N GLU A 237 20.08 25.21 15.60
CA GLU A 237 19.71 25.55 16.99
C GLU A 237 18.37 24.93 17.40
N ASP A 238 17.45 24.73 16.45
CA ASP A 238 16.12 24.14 16.69
C ASP A 238 16.17 22.62 16.87
N LEU A 239 17.26 21.95 16.43
CA LEU A 239 17.34 20.50 16.36
C LEU A 239 17.21 19.83 17.75
N ASP A 240 17.81 20.40 18.80
CA ASP A 240 17.68 19.83 20.16
C ASP A 240 16.27 19.98 20.73
N GLY A 241 15.58 21.06 20.38
CA GLY A 241 14.16 21.25 20.65
C GLY A 241 13.32 20.17 19.96
N LEU A 242 13.54 19.97 18.66
CA LEU A 242 12.87 18.93 17.87
C LEU A 242 13.11 17.52 18.42
N GLN A 243 14.34 17.21 18.86
CA GLN A 243 14.66 15.92 19.49
C GLN A 243 13.88 15.71 20.78
N THR A 244 13.82 16.75 21.61
CA THR A 244 13.06 16.73 22.87
C THR A 244 11.57 16.54 22.59
N ASP A 245 11.04 17.23 21.58
CA ASP A 245 9.63 17.16 21.21
C ASP A 245 9.23 15.80 20.65
N ILE A 246 10.02 15.21 19.76
CA ILE A 246 9.67 13.88 19.21
C ILE A 246 9.75 12.79 20.28
N VAL A 247 10.75 12.84 21.18
CA VAL A 247 10.85 11.89 22.30
C VAL A 247 9.62 11.99 23.21
N ASN A 248 9.22 13.22 23.56
CA ASN A 248 8.00 13.44 24.33
C ASN A 248 6.76 12.96 23.59
N THR A 249 6.66 13.24 22.29
CA THR A 249 5.53 12.85 21.46
C THR A 249 5.38 11.33 21.38
N LEU A 250 6.47 10.60 21.14
CA LEU A 250 6.49 9.13 21.13
C LEU A 250 6.10 8.55 22.51
N CYS A 251 6.53 9.19 23.60
CA CYS A 251 6.08 8.78 24.94
C CYS A 251 4.58 9.02 25.17
N HIS A 252 4.02 10.12 24.68
CA HIS A 252 2.58 10.37 24.76
C HIS A 252 1.81 9.39 23.88
N LEU A 253 2.31 9.07 22.69
CA LEU A 253 1.73 8.01 21.86
C LEU A 253 1.72 6.69 22.63
N GLU A 254 2.82 6.30 23.29
CA GLU A 254 2.87 5.07 24.10
C GLU A 254 1.78 5.04 25.17
N MET A 255 1.33 6.20 25.67
CA MET A 255 0.26 6.28 26.67
C MET A 255 -1.14 6.08 26.08
N PHE A 256 -1.37 6.49 24.83
CA PHE A 256 -2.71 6.52 24.23
C PHE A 256 -2.95 5.39 23.22
N PHE A 257 -1.90 4.92 22.54
CA PHE A 257 -1.98 4.02 21.38
C PHE A 257 -1.71 2.57 21.81
N PRO A 258 -2.16 1.57 21.03
CA PRO A 258 -1.89 0.16 21.31
C PRO A 258 -0.41 -0.17 21.07
N LEU A 259 0.09 -1.21 21.74
CA LEU A 259 1.51 -1.61 21.65
C LEU A 259 1.90 -1.94 20.20
N SER A 260 1.02 -2.63 19.48
CA SER A 260 1.13 -2.98 18.06
C SER A 260 1.30 -1.79 17.10
N PHE A 261 1.00 -0.56 17.53
CA PHE A 261 1.25 0.65 16.73
C PHE A 261 2.75 0.92 16.57
N PHE A 262 3.57 0.56 17.58
CA PHE A 262 5.00 0.85 17.62
C PHE A 262 5.80 -0.17 16.80
N ASP A 263 5.59 -0.18 15.48
CA ASP A 263 6.50 -0.86 14.57
C ASP A 263 7.77 -0.03 14.31
N ILE A 264 8.66 -0.55 13.47
CA ILE A 264 9.94 0.12 13.18
C ILE A 264 9.73 1.52 12.59
N MET A 265 8.68 1.72 11.77
CA MET A 265 8.45 3.01 11.12
C MET A 265 8.04 4.09 12.12
N VAL A 266 7.30 3.73 13.17
CA VAL A 266 6.98 4.64 14.28
C VAL A 266 8.17 4.89 15.20
N HIS A 267 9.13 3.96 15.26
CA HIS A 267 10.35 4.13 16.06
C HIS A 267 11.38 5.06 15.39
N LEU A 268 11.57 4.94 14.08
CA LEU A 268 12.58 5.70 13.31
C LEU A 268 12.59 7.22 13.54
N PRO A 269 11.45 7.92 13.76
CA PRO A 269 11.43 9.34 14.07
C PRO A 269 12.34 9.79 15.20
N VAL A 270 12.59 8.95 16.21
CA VAL A 270 13.49 9.30 17.33
C VAL A 270 14.94 9.53 16.89
N HIS A 271 15.33 8.97 15.74
CA HIS A 271 16.69 9.01 15.19
C HIS A 271 16.88 10.07 14.10
N LEU A 272 15.78 10.64 13.57
CA LEU A 272 15.83 11.55 12.43
C LEU A 272 16.61 12.83 12.73
N VAL A 273 16.48 13.39 13.93
CA VAL A 273 17.21 14.61 14.31
C VAL A 273 18.72 14.36 14.33
N LYS A 274 19.17 13.26 14.95
CA LYS A 274 20.58 12.88 14.94
C LYS A 274 21.11 12.71 13.51
N GLN A 275 20.34 12.05 12.65
CA GLN A 275 20.71 11.90 11.24
C GLN A 275 20.80 13.27 10.54
N THR A 276 19.88 14.19 10.82
CA THR A 276 19.91 15.55 10.28
C THR A 276 21.14 16.33 10.75
N LYS A 277 21.55 16.18 12.02
CA LYS A 277 22.79 16.77 12.53
C LYS A 277 24.03 16.26 11.81
N LEU A 278 24.07 14.96 11.48
CA LEU A 278 25.24 14.33 10.85
C LEU A 278 25.31 14.56 9.34
N CYS A 279 24.18 14.58 8.66
CA CYS A 279 24.13 14.53 7.20
C CYS A 279 23.53 15.80 6.56
N GLY A 280 23.02 16.75 7.34
CA GLY A 280 22.29 17.94 6.88
C GLY A 280 20.78 17.74 6.75
N PRO A 281 20.03 18.64 6.08
CA PRO A 281 18.57 18.55 5.92
C PRO A 281 18.10 17.22 5.31
N ALA A 282 17.00 16.68 5.82
CA ALA A 282 16.44 15.40 5.33
C ALA A 282 15.98 15.50 3.86
N PHE A 283 15.46 16.66 3.46
CA PHE A 283 15.02 16.96 2.09
C PHE A 283 16.05 16.57 1.01
N LEU A 284 17.36 16.78 1.26
CA LEU A 284 18.43 16.47 0.31
C LEU A 284 18.68 14.96 0.12
N ARG A 285 18.10 14.14 1.00
CA ARG A 285 18.30 12.69 1.05
C ARG A 285 16.99 11.92 0.86
N GLU A 286 15.90 12.62 0.55
CA GLU A 286 14.64 11.94 0.25
C GLU A 286 14.72 11.22 -1.09
N MET A 287 14.02 10.08 -1.19
CA MET A 287 14.04 9.26 -2.40
C MET A 287 13.32 9.89 -3.60
N TRP A 288 12.52 10.94 -3.41
CA TRP A 288 11.73 11.55 -4.49
C TRP A 288 12.54 11.91 -5.74
N PRO A 289 13.64 12.67 -5.66
CA PRO A 289 14.36 13.08 -6.84
C PRO A 289 15.10 11.91 -7.48
N PHE A 290 15.61 10.98 -6.66
CA PHE A 290 16.34 9.80 -7.13
C PHE A 290 15.42 8.82 -7.87
N GLU A 291 14.22 8.54 -7.34
CA GLU A 291 13.24 7.68 -8.01
C GLU A 291 12.76 8.29 -9.33
N ARG A 292 12.54 9.62 -9.37
CA ARG A 292 12.15 10.32 -10.60
C ARG A 292 13.27 10.29 -11.64
N GLU A 293 14.49 10.63 -11.24
CA GLU A 293 15.67 10.62 -12.12
C GLU A 293 15.91 9.21 -12.67
N HIS A 294 15.91 8.19 -11.80
CA HIS A 294 16.08 6.80 -12.19
C HIS A 294 15.05 6.37 -13.23
N ASN A 295 13.77 6.64 -12.99
CA ASN A 295 12.71 6.27 -13.93
C ASN A 295 12.81 7.04 -15.25
N SER A 296 13.17 8.32 -15.22
CA SER A 296 13.29 9.14 -16.42
C SER A 296 14.49 8.80 -17.30
N ARG A 297 15.57 8.27 -16.71
CA ARG A 297 16.83 7.95 -17.41
C ARG A 297 17.10 6.47 -17.55
N PHE A 298 16.17 5.62 -17.13
CA PHE A 298 16.35 4.18 -17.16
C PHE A 298 16.69 3.67 -18.57
N ASN A 299 16.03 4.20 -19.60
CA ASN A 299 16.30 3.85 -21.00
C ASN A 299 17.74 4.22 -21.43
N GLU A 300 18.19 5.42 -21.11
CA GLU A 300 19.55 5.90 -21.39
C GLU A 300 20.59 5.05 -20.64
N TRP A 301 20.37 4.84 -19.35
CA TRP A 301 21.23 3.99 -18.52
C TRP A 301 21.30 2.56 -19.05
N PHE A 302 20.15 1.98 -19.43
CA PHE A 302 20.08 0.61 -19.93
C PHE A 302 20.83 0.46 -21.25
N LYS A 303 20.65 1.41 -22.19
CA LYS A 303 21.41 1.48 -23.44
C LYS A 303 22.92 1.49 -23.19
N ASN A 304 23.38 2.41 -22.33
CA ASN A 304 24.81 2.56 -22.02
C ASN A 304 25.36 1.31 -21.33
N ARG A 305 24.60 0.73 -20.40
CA ARG A 305 25.00 -0.49 -19.66
C ARG A 305 25.17 -1.69 -20.58
N VAL A 306 24.26 -1.86 -21.54
CA VAL A 306 24.33 -2.93 -22.56
C VAL A 306 25.50 -2.71 -23.51
N THR A 307 25.71 -1.47 -23.96
CA THR A 307 26.80 -1.11 -24.89
C THR A 307 28.19 -1.28 -24.25
N MET A 308 28.32 -0.99 -22.95
CA MET A 308 29.58 -1.09 -22.21
C MET A 308 29.81 -2.45 -21.54
N SER A 309 28.94 -3.44 -21.79
CA SER A 309 29.07 -4.77 -21.20
C SER A 309 30.30 -5.50 -21.77
N MET A 310 31.13 -6.06 -20.88
CA MET A 310 32.29 -6.88 -21.28
C MET A 310 31.86 -8.25 -21.83
N ASP A 311 30.75 -8.79 -21.30
CA ASP A 311 30.08 -9.95 -21.88
C ASP A 311 29.19 -9.47 -23.01
N VAL A 312 29.23 -10.15 -24.17
CA VAL A 312 28.32 -9.88 -25.29
C VAL A 312 26.90 -10.23 -24.84
N PRO A 313 26.02 -9.25 -24.56
CA PRO A 313 24.64 -9.55 -24.17
C PRO A 313 23.96 -10.24 -25.34
N ASN A 314 22.93 -11.06 -25.07
CA ASN A 314 22.19 -11.65 -26.18
C ASN A 314 21.57 -10.56 -27.06
N GLU A 315 21.34 -10.88 -28.33
CA GLU A 315 20.89 -9.91 -29.32
C GLU A 315 19.59 -9.20 -28.93
N THR A 316 18.66 -9.91 -28.28
CA THR A 316 17.42 -9.31 -27.78
C THR A 316 17.68 -8.20 -26.77
N VAL A 317 18.58 -8.42 -25.80
CA VAL A 317 18.97 -7.39 -24.80
C VAL A 317 19.66 -6.21 -25.47
N GLN A 318 20.47 -6.45 -26.51
CA GLN A 318 21.09 -5.38 -27.31
C GLN A 318 20.05 -4.49 -27.98
N LEU A 319 19.07 -5.10 -28.66
CA LEU A 319 17.99 -4.38 -29.34
C LEU A 319 17.09 -3.64 -28.36
N LEU A 320 16.74 -4.26 -27.22
CA LEU A 320 15.98 -3.60 -26.16
C LEU A 320 16.73 -2.38 -25.60
N GLY A 321 18.07 -2.49 -25.44
CA GLY A 321 18.92 -1.38 -25.00
C GLY A 321 18.95 -0.22 -25.98
N MET A 322 18.93 -0.50 -27.29
CA MET A 322 18.88 0.54 -28.32
C MET A 322 17.53 1.27 -28.39
N GLY A 323 16.47 0.64 -27.88
CA GLY A 323 15.11 1.13 -27.96
C GLY A 323 14.42 0.79 -29.28
N PRO A 324 13.09 0.94 -29.36
CA PRO A 324 12.35 0.73 -30.60
C PRO A 324 12.58 1.90 -31.56
N SER A 325 12.14 1.74 -32.81
CA SER A 325 12.02 2.85 -33.76
C SER A 325 11.19 3.99 -33.16
N TRP A 326 11.57 5.23 -33.47
CA TRP A 326 10.81 6.43 -33.13
C TRP A 326 9.51 6.56 -33.93
N THR A 327 9.37 5.81 -35.02
CA THR A 327 8.13 5.66 -35.77
C THR A 327 7.34 4.47 -35.22
N ILE A 328 6.04 4.66 -35.04
CA ILE A 328 5.15 3.63 -34.50
C ILE A 328 4.14 3.19 -35.54
N ASP A 329 4.06 1.88 -35.76
CA ASP A 329 3.01 1.29 -36.58
C ASP A 329 1.73 1.20 -35.72
N THR A 330 0.61 1.67 -36.26
CA THR A 330 -0.68 1.61 -35.57
C THR A 330 -1.68 0.77 -36.34
N TRP A 331 -2.47 -0.03 -35.63
CA TRP A 331 -3.42 -0.96 -36.21
C TRP A 331 -4.85 -0.67 -35.73
N GLN A 332 -5.84 -1.08 -36.51
CA GLN A 332 -7.26 -1.03 -36.14
C GLN A 332 -7.79 -2.40 -35.72
N GLY A 333 -7.13 -3.48 -36.14
CA GLY A 333 -7.33 -4.85 -35.67
C GLY A 333 -6.01 -5.61 -35.58
N TYR A 334 -5.92 -6.57 -34.66
CA TYR A 334 -4.68 -7.28 -34.36
C TYR A 334 -4.95 -8.68 -33.80
N ASP A 335 -4.39 -9.70 -34.45
CA ASP A 335 -4.53 -11.11 -34.03
C ASP A 335 -3.36 -11.54 -33.14
N ILE A 336 -3.65 -12.01 -31.93
CA ILE A 336 -2.64 -12.53 -30.99
C ILE A 336 -3.28 -13.45 -29.95
N ASN A 337 -2.53 -14.47 -29.49
CA ASN A 337 -2.98 -15.42 -28.47
C ASN A 337 -4.31 -16.15 -28.79
N GLY A 338 -4.61 -16.34 -30.07
CA GLY A 338 -5.88 -16.97 -30.50
C GLY A 338 -7.09 -16.03 -30.40
N TYR A 339 -6.88 -14.73 -30.22
CA TYR A 339 -7.92 -13.71 -30.25
C TYR A 339 -7.70 -12.73 -31.39
N THR A 340 -8.80 -12.15 -31.88
CA THR A 340 -8.79 -11.01 -32.80
C THR A 340 -9.22 -9.78 -32.02
N PHE A 341 -8.31 -8.84 -31.78
CA PHE A 341 -8.61 -7.60 -31.07
C PHE A 341 -8.89 -6.46 -32.03
N TYR A 342 -9.85 -5.59 -31.69
CA TYR A 342 -10.13 -4.36 -32.43
C TYR A 342 -9.89 -3.13 -31.56
N THR A 343 -9.58 -2.00 -32.19
CA THR A 343 -9.79 -0.71 -31.54
C THR A 343 -11.28 -0.43 -31.45
N VAL A 344 -11.74 0.35 -30.46
CA VAL A 344 -13.15 0.76 -30.34
C VAL A 344 -13.69 1.33 -31.65
N LYS A 345 -12.89 2.13 -32.38
CA LYS A 345 -13.30 2.72 -33.67
C LYS A 345 -13.60 1.68 -34.76
N GLN A 346 -12.88 0.56 -34.75
CA GLN A 346 -13.11 -0.55 -35.67
C GLN A 346 -14.26 -1.42 -35.19
N ASP A 347 -14.36 -1.62 -33.87
CA ASP A 347 -15.41 -2.38 -33.23
C ASP A 347 -16.79 -1.76 -33.45
N ASP A 348 -16.90 -0.42 -33.37
CA ASP A 348 -18.12 0.35 -33.63
C ASP A 348 -18.66 0.18 -35.07
N LYS A 349 -17.81 -0.28 -36.01
CA LYS A 349 -18.17 -0.57 -37.41
C LYS A 349 -18.43 -2.06 -37.65
N SER A 350 -18.27 -2.89 -36.62
CA SER A 350 -18.39 -4.33 -36.68
C SER A 350 -19.74 -4.80 -36.13
N THR A 351 -20.08 -6.06 -36.44
CA THR A 351 -21.20 -6.78 -35.80
C THR A 351 -20.75 -7.59 -34.58
N VAL A 352 -19.43 -7.64 -34.31
CA VAL A 352 -18.81 -8.34 -33.18
C VAL A 352 -18.17 -7.34 -32.21
N GLN A 353 -17.89 -7.78 -30.98
CA GLN A 353 -17.28 -6.95 -29.93
C GLN A 353 -15.91 -7.52 -29.55
N ASN A 354 -14.87 -6.96 -30.14
CA ASN A 354 -13.50 -7.42 -30.07
C ASN A 354 -12.54 -6.41 -29.42
N SER A 355 -13.03 -5.25 -28.98
CA SER A 355 -12.21 -4.21 -28.35
C SER A 355 -12.11 -4.30 -26.82
N ASP A 356 -12.86 -5.20 -26.19
CA ASP A 356 -12.91 -5.32 -24.74
C ASP A 356 -11.87 -6.32 -24.23
N VAL A 357 -11.13 -5.93 -23.19
CA VAL A 357 -9.99 -6.71 -22.67
C VAL A 357 -10.02 -6.84 -21.16
N ARG A 358 -9.46 -7.95 -20.67
CA ARG A 358 -9.07 -8.13 -19.27
C ARG A 358 -7.59 -8.45 -19.11
N ILE A 359 -7.03 -8.12 -17.94
CA ILE A 359 -5.72 -8.59 -17.49
C ILE A 359 -5.75 -8.90 -16.00
N ASP A 360 -5.24 -10.08 -15.62
CA ASP A 360 -5.03 -10.46 -14.23
C ASP A 360 -3.63 -10.04 -13.77
N ALA A 361 -3.57 -9.02 -12.93
CA ALA A 361 -2.31 -8.55 -12.33
C ALA A 361 -2.06 -9.28 -11.00
N PHE A 362 -0.99 -10.06 -10.94
CA PHE A 362 -0.55 -10.75 -9.73
C PHE A 362 0.29 -9.81 -8.84
N GLN A 363 -0.08 -9.69 -7.56
CA GLN A 363 0.73 -9.01 -6.56
C GLN A 363 1.23 -10.03 -5.54
N ASP A 364 2.57 -10.14 -5.41
CA ASP A 364 3.30 -11.29 -4.84
C ASP A 364 2.89 -11.75 -3.42
N GLN A 365 2.01 -11.05 -2.69
CA GLN A 365 1.49 -11.47 -1.37
C GLN A 365 0.05 -11.00 -1.02
N VAL A 366 -0.72 -10.40 -1.94
CA VAL A 366 -2.01 -9.72 -1.61
C VAL A 366 -3.22 -10.23 -2.42
N GLY A 367 -3.00 -11.08 -3.42
CA GLY A 367 -4.04 -11.60 -4.33
C GLY A 367 -3.84 -11.12 -5.78
N SER A 368 -4.69 -11.60 -6.69
CA SER A 368 -4.78 -11.11 -8.06
C SER A 368 -5.87 -10.04 -8.17
N ASN A 369 -5.61 -8.95 -8.91
CA ASN A 369 -6.64 -8.00 -9.30
C ASN A 369 -6.85 -8.12 -10.82
N THR A 370 -8.10 -8.28 -11.24
CA THR A 370 -8.48 -8.31 -12.66
C THR A 370 -8.87 -6.92 -13.13
N TYR A 371 -8.19 -6.42 -14.16
CA TYR A 371 -8.46 -5.13 -14.82
C TYR A 371 -9.31 -5.33 -16.06
N TYR A 372 -10.19 -4.37 -16.32
CA TYR A 372 -11.15 -4.40 -17.41
C TYR A 372 -11.06 -3.09 -18.19
N GLY A 373 -11.00 -3.14 -19.51
CA GLY A 373 -10.86 -1.94 -20.32
C GLY A 373 -11.23 -2.14 -21.78
N ARG A 374 -11.16 -1.04 -22.53
CA ARG A 374 -11.37 -1.02 -23.98
C ARG A 374 -10.15 -0.52 -24.73
N ILE A 375 -9.79 -1.19 -25.81
CA ILE A 375 -8.64 -0.81 -26.64
C ILE A 375 -8.99 0.45 -27.45
N GLU A 376 -8.33 1.56 -27.15
CA GLU A 376 -8.46 2.80 -27.93
C GLU A 376 -7.51 2.81 -29.13
N GLU A 377 -6.28 2.34 -28.92
CA GLU A 377 -5.23 2.31 -29.93
C GLU A 377 -4.42 1.01 -29.83
N ILE A 378 -4.01 0.47 -30.96
CA ILE A 378 -3.09 -0.67 -31.04
C ILE A 378 -1.78 -0.17 -31.65
N TRP A 379 -0.71 -0.31 -30.89
CA TRP A 379 0.63 0.16 -31.23
C TRP A 379 1.55 -1.05 -31.42
N GLU A 380 2.42 -1.01 -32.41
CA GLU A 380 3.42 -2.05 -32.61
C GLU A 380 4.82 -1.43 -32.59
N LEU A 381 5.56 -1.70 -31.51
CA LEU A 381 6.93 -1.21 -31.34
C LEU A 381 7.90 -2.04 -32.14
N ASN A 382 8.61 -1.44 -33.09
CA ASN A 382 9.57 -2.13 -33.93
C ASN A 382 11.00 -2.05 -33.36
N TYR A 383 11.55 -3.17 -32.92
CA TYR A 383 12.94 -3.32 -32.45
C TYR A 383 13.86 -3.92 -33.51
N VAL A 384 13.58 -3.64 -34.80
CA VAL A 384 14.28 -4.14 -35.98
C VAL A 384 14.06 -5.65 -36.22
N LYS A 385 14.49 -6.51 -35.29
CA LYS A 385 14.36 -7.98 -35.45
C LYS A 385 13.08 -8.57 -34.89
N PHE A 386 12.39 -7.85 -34.01
CA PHE A 386 11.12 -8.27 -33.45
C PHE A 386 10.23 -7.06 -33.23
N LYS A 387 8.94 -7.33 -33.15
CA LYS A 387 7.92 -6.34 -32.88
C LYS A 387 7.21 -6.65 -31.57
N VAL A 388 6.86 -5.61 -30.82
CA VAL A 388 6.15 -5.74 -29.54
C VAL A 388 4.82 -4.99 -29.62
N PRO A 389 3.70 -5.71 -29.71
CA PRO A 389 2.38 -5.08 -29.70
C PRO A 389 1.98 -4.62 -28.30
N LEU A 390 1.54 -3.37 -28.22
CA LEU A 390 1.00 -2.70 -27.06
C LEU A 390 -0.42 -2.25 -27.35
N PHE A 391 -1.33 -2.51 -26.42
CA PHE A 391 -2.67 -1.96 -26.47
C PHE A 391 -2.74 -0.77 -25.51
N ARG A 392 -3.18 0.36 -26.04
CA ARG A 392 -3.56 1.51 -25.23
C ARG A 392 -5.03 1.36 -24.88
N CYS A 393 -5.32 1.15 -23.61
CA CYS A 393 -6.65 0.86 -23.14
C CYS A 393 -7.21 1.99 -22.29
N ARG A 394 -8.50 2.26 -22.46
CA ARG A 394 -9.31 2.99 -21.49
C ARG A 394 -9.72 2.02 -20.39
N TRP A 395 -9.01 2.04 -19.28
CA TRP A 395 -9.26 1.15 -18.15
C TRP A 395 -10.40 1.62 -17.26
N VAL A 396 -11.18 0.67 -16.74
CA VAL A 396 -12.20 0.90 -15.71
C VAL A 396 -11.52 0.97 -14.34
N ASN A 397 -11.92 1.94 -13.53
CA ASN A 397 -11.50 2.06 -12.15
C ASN A 397 -12.05 0.90 -11.32
N LEU A 398 -11.17 -0.04 -10.93
CA LEU A 398 -11.56 -1.25 -10.18
C LEU A 398 -12.38 -0.99 -8.93
N ARG A 399 -12.17 0.15 -8.27
CA ARG A 399 -12.80 0.43 -6.97
C ARG A 399 -14.18 1.03 -7.07
N THR A 400 -14.49 1.70 -8.19
CA THR A 400 -15.77 2.41 -8.36
C THR A 400 -16.58 1.91 -9.52
N GLY A 401 -15.93 1.23 -10.46
CA GLY A 401 -16.51 0.78 -11.70
C GLY A 401 -16.55 -0.73 -11.84
N VAL A 402 -16.19 -1.51 -10.82
CA VAL A 402 -16.28 -2.99 -10.86
C VAL A 402 -16.93 -3.48 -9.57
N LYS A 403 -17.88 -4.40 -9.68
CA LYS A 403 -18.51 -5.09 -8.56
C LYS A 403 -18.97 -6.49 -8.96
N ALA A 404 -19.08 -7.41 -8.02
CA ALA A 404 -19.82 -8.65 -8.21
C ALA A 404 -21.27 -8.45 -7.76
N ASP A 405 -22.24 -9.02 -8.47
CA ASP A 405 -23.62 -9.09 -8.00
C ASP A 405 -23.88 -10.33 -7.13
N LYS A 406 -25.13 -10.47 -6.67
CA LYS A 406 -25.56 -11.59 -5.83
C LYS A 406 -25.61 -12.93 -6.58
N GLU A 407 -25.67 -12.88 -7.91
CA GLU A 407 -25.71 -14.06 -8.78
C GLU A 407 -24.30 -14.48 -9.23
N GLY A 408 -23.27 -13.77 -8.78
CA GLY A 408 -21.86 -14.06 -9.04
C GLY A 408 -21.32 -13.45 -10.33
N PHE A 409 -22.09 -12.59 -11.02
CA PHE A 409 -21.61 -11.92 -12.22
C PHE A 409 -20.75 -10.70 -11.91
N THR A 410 -19.70 -10.51 -12.72
CA THR A 410 -18.88 -9.29 -12.66
C THR A 410 -19.56 -8.19 -13.47
N LEU A 411 -19.87 -7.09 -12.80
CA LEU A 411 -20.49 -5.89 -13.38
C LEU A 411 -19.48 -4.76 -13.47
N VAL A 412 -19.41 -4.10 -14.62
CA VAL A 412 -18.54 -2.94 -14.87
C VAL A 412 -19.30 -1.68 -15.30
N ASP A 413 -18.91 -0.53 -14.76
CA ASP A 413 -19.35 0.80 -15.21
C ASP A 413 -18.24 1.42 -16.06
N LEU A 414 -18.42 1.36 -17.38
CA LEU A 414 -17.45 1.82 -18.37
C LEU A 414 -17.22 3.36 -18.32
N TYR A 415 -18.09 4.12 -17.66
CA TYR A 415 -17.91 5.56 -17.47
C TYR A 415 -17.00 5.90 -16.28
N LYS A 416 -16.73 4.93 -15.40
CA LYS A 416 -15.80 5.09 -14.28
C LYS A 416 -14.37 4.80 -14.71
N VAL A 417 -13.81 5.68 -15.54
CA VAL A 417 -12.43 5.54 -16.04
C VAL A 417 -11.41 5.64 -14.90
N GLY A 418 -10.39 4.79 -14.94
CA GLY A 418 -9.24 4.76 -14.02
C GLY A 418 -7.92 4.60 -14.76
N TYR A 419 -6.81 4.72 -14.03
CA TYR A 419 -5.46 4.37 -14.52
C TYR A 419 -5.01 5.12 -15.80
N ALA A 420 -5.42 6.38 -15.96
CA ALA A 420 -5.03 7.20 -17.12
C ALA A 420 -3.51 7.47 -17.20
N ASP A 421 -2.79 7.32 -16.08
CA ASP A 421 -1.33 7.40 -16.00
C ASP A 421 -0.62 6.13 -16.47
N GLU A 422 -1.32 4.99 -16.56
CA GLU A 422 -0.78 3.70 -17.00
C GLU A 422 -1.73 3.02 -18.02
N PRO A 423 -1.92 3.61 -19.22
CA PRO A 423 -2.93 3.13 -20.17
C PRO A 423 -2.46 1.93 -21.01
N PHE A 424 -1.16 1.64 -21.06
CA PHE A 424 -0.60 0.62 -21.95
C PHE A 424 -0.50 -0.75 -21.29
N VAL A 425 -0.76 -1.79 -22.06
CA VAL A 425 -0.55 -3.19 -21.69
C VAL A 425 0.07 -3.96 -22.86
N LEU A 426 0.90 -4.96 -22.56
CA LEU A 426 1.39 -5.88 -23.60
C LEU A 426 0.23 -6.70 -24.13
N ALA A 427 0.05 -6.72 -25.45
CA ALA A 427 -1.03 -7.48 -26.07
C ALA A 427 -0.97 -8.97 -25.73
N LYS A 428 0.23 -9.50 -25.45
CA LYS A 428 0.44 -10.89 -25.02
C LYS A 428 -0.14 -11.21 -23.63
N GLN A 429 -0.40 -10.21 -22.79
CA GLN A 429 -0.85 -10.38 -21.41
C GLN A 429 -2.37 -10.21 -21.24
N VAL A 430 -3.07 -9.74 -22.27
CA VAL A 430 -4.51 -9.54 -22.20
C VAL A 430 -5.28 -10.76 -22.70
N GLU A 431 -6.49 -10.92 -22.16
CA GLU A 431 -7.50 -11.82 -22.70
C GLU A 431 -8.67 -11.00 -23.24
N GLN A 432 -9.29 -11.51 -24.30
CA GLN A 432 -10.51 -10.91 -24.83
C GLN A 432 -11.70 -11.23 -23.92
N ILE A 433 -12.50 -10.20 -23.69
CA ILE A 433 -13.81 -10.29 -23.04
C ILE A 433 -14.82 -9.56 -23.91
N PHE A 434 -16.07 -9.53 -23.48
CA PHE A 434 -17.10 -8.67 -24.04
C PHE A 434 -18.07 -8.23 -22.94
N TYR A 435 -18.70 -7.08 -23.14
CA TYR A 435 -19.61 -6.43 -22.20
C TYR A 435 -21.06 -6.53 -22.68
N ILE A 436 -21.90 -7.21 -21.90
CA ILE A 436 -23.35 -7.24 -22.10
C ILE A 436 -23.98 -6.12 -21.28
N LYS A 437 -24.77 -5.23 -21.89
CA LYS A 437 -25.49 -4.19 -21.14
C LYS A 437 -26.46 -4.83 -20.14
N ASP A 438 -26.34 -4.44 -18.87
CA ASP A 438 -27.16 -5.00 -17.80
C ASP A 438 -28.63 -4.51 -17.96
N PRO A 439 -29.61 -5.43 -18.10
CA PRO A 439 -31.01 -5.07 -18.24
C PRO A 439 -31.61 -4.43 -16.98
N SER A 440 -31.11 -4.81 -15.80
CA SER A 440 -31.56 -4.31 -14.49
C SER A 440 -30.90 -2.97 -14.13
N ASN A 441 -29.73 -2.67 -14.71
CA ASN A 441 -29.09 -1.36 -14.57
C ASN A 441 -28.38 -0.94 -15.85
N LYS A 442 -29.04 -0.07 -16.63
CA LYS A 442 -28.53 0.41 -17.94
C LYS A 442 -27.18 1.14 -17.89
N LYS A 443 -26.64 1.48 -16.72
CA LYS A 443 -25.30 2.07 -16.55
C LYS A 443 -24.20 1.01 -16.36
N MET A 444 -24.56 -0.22 -16.00
CA MET A 444 -23.64 -1.33 -15.77
C MET A 444 -23.59 -2.25 -16.99
N HIS A 445 -22.50 -3.00 -17.09
CA HIS A 445 -22.32 -4.05 -18.09
C HIS A 445 -21.80 -5.33 -17.42
N ILE A 446 -22.36 -6.47 -17.77
CA ILE A 446 -21.90 -7.79 -17.33
C ILE A 446 -20.69 -8.19 -18.18
N VAL A 447 -19.62 -8.64 -17.54
CA VAL A 447 -18.42 -9.14 -18.20
C VAL A 447 -18.58 -10.61 -18.56
N ARG A 448 -18.22 -10.97 -19.79
CA ARG A 448 -18.11 -12.36 -20.25
C ARG A 448 -16.80 -12.59 -20.99
N ASP A 449 -16.30 -13.82 -20.90
CA ASP A 449 -15.04 -14.19 -21.51
C ASP A 449 -15.22 -14.43 -23.00
N GLY A 450 -14.30 -13.89 -23.80
CA GLY A 450 -14.22 -14.16 -25.22
C GLY A 450 -13.72 -15.58 -25.49
N LYS A 451 -14.10 -16.14 -26.62
CA LYS A 451 -13.62 -17.46 -27.05
C LYS A 451 -12.33 -17.34 -27.86
N ARG A 452 -11.33 -18.16 -27.54
CA ARG A 452 -10.12 -18.29 -28.38
C ARG A 452 -10.45 -19.14 -29.60
N ARG A 453 -9.95 -18.75 -30.78
CA ARG A 453 -9.85 -19.63 -31.96
C ARG A 453 -8.52 -20.37 -31.87
N ILE A 454 -8.55 -21.69 -31.69
CA ILE A 454 -7.35 -22.49 -31.40
C ILE A 454 -6.99 -23.46 -32.55
N VAL A 455 -7.78 -23.51 -33.62
CA VAL A 455 -7.42 -24.34 -34.79
C VAL A 455 -6.13 -23.82 -35.46
N GLY A 456 -5.05 -24.60 -35.39
CA GLY A 456 -3.80 -24.39 -36.14
C GLY A 456 -2.56 -23.97 -35.34
N VAL A 457 -2.60 -23.96 -34.00
CA VAL A 457 -1.41 -23.70 -33.15
C VAL A 457 -0.96 -25.01 -32.47
N ASP A 458 0.30 -25.42 -32.71
CA ASP A 458 1.03 -26.55 -32.09
C ASP A 458 0.17 -27.73 -31.59
N ASN A 459 -0.17 -28.66 -32.49
CA ASN A 459 -0.73 -29.99 -32.21
C ASN A 459 -2.01 -30.06 -31.35
N VAL A 460 -2.83 -29.01 -31.31
CA VAL A 460 -4.18 -29.08 -30.71
C VAL A 460 -5.19 -29.44 -31.79
N VAL A 461 -5.83 -30.61 -31.65
CA VAL A 461 -6.75 -31.19 -32.66
C VAL A 461 -8.23 -30.95 -32.29
N ASP A 462 -8.51 -30.51 -31.05
CA ASP A 462 -9.87 -30.30 -30.54
C ASP A 462 -10.03 -28.97 -29.79
N GLU A 463 -10.98 -28.13 -30.21
CA GLU A 463 -11.34 -26.85 -29.57
C GLU A 463 -12.13 -27.06 -28.25
N GLU A 464 -12.75 -28.21 -28.03
CA GLU A 464 -13.60 -28.49 -26.85
C GLU A 464 -12.79 -29.00 -25.64
N GLU A 465 -11.66 -29.67 -25.86
CA GLU A 465 -10.82 -30.24 -24.80
C GLU A 465 -10.08 -29.17 -23.98
N TYR A 466 -9.67 -28.05 -24.60
CA TYR A 466 -8.95 -26.97 -23.92
C TYR A 466 -9.87 -25.93 -23.23
N ASN A 467 -11.12 -25.79 -23.72
CA ASN A 467 -12.11 -24.89 -23.14
C ASN A 467 -12.81 -25.45 -21.88
N HIS A 468 -12.48 -26.68 -21.46
CA HIS A 468 -13.11 -27.36 -20.32
C HIS A 468 -12.85 -26.70 -18.94
N ASN A 469 -11.88 -25.79 -18.85
CA ASN A 469 -11.57 -25.05 -17.62
C ASN A 469 -12.18 -23.63 -17.55
N LEU A 470 -12.97 -23.20 -18.53
CA LEU A 470 -13.52 -21.83 -18.62
C LEU A 470 -14.94 -21.66 -18.07
N HIS A 471 -15.51 -22.69 -17.44
CA HIS A 471 -16.84 -22.62 -16.83
C HIS A 471 -16.78 -22.98 -15.34
N VAL A 472 -16.47 -22.00 -14.49
CA VAL A 472 -17.00 -22.00 -13.13
C VAL A 472 -18.50 -21.77 -13.26
N ARG A 473 -19.28 -22.85 -13.29
CA ARG A 473 -20.73 -22.79 -13.17
C ARG A 473 -21.06 -22.16 -11.81
N PRO A 474 -21.90 -21.13 -11.72
CA PRO A 474 -22.53 -20.79 -10.46
C PRO A 474 -23.35 -22.01 -10.02
N HIS A 475 -23.07 -22.53 -8.84
CA HIS A 475 -23.96 -23.46 -8.18
C HIS A 475 -25.20 -22.65 -7.77
N ILE A 476 -26.30 -22.85 -8.50
CA ILE A 476 -27.61 -22.31 -8.15
C ILE A 476 -28.33 -23.45 -7.44
N ASP A 477 -28.44 -23.36 -6.12
CA ASP A 477 -29.39 -24.17 -5.36
C ASP A 477 -30.78 -23.60 -5.59
N LEU A 478 -31.66 -24.44 -6.16
CA LEU A 478 -33.11 -24.26 -6.17
C LEU A 478 -33.69 -25.52 -5.56
N ASP A 479 -34.32 -25.37 -4.39
CA ASP A 479 -35.43 -26.21 -3.96
C ASP A 479 -36.42 -25.37 -3.13
N ASP A 480 -37.70 -25.62 -3.43
CA ASP A 480 -38.92 -24.90 -3.07
C ASP A 480 -39.44 -25.15 -1.63
N ASP A 481 -39.79 -24.06 -0.94
CA ASP A 481 -41.05 -23.71 -0.20
C ASP A 481 -41.72 -24.68 0.83
N PRO A 482 -42.72 -24.26 1.66
CA PRO A 482 -42.99 -23.00 2.39
C PRO A 482 -43.28 -23.22 3.91
N GLN A 483 -43.12 -22.17 4.74
CA GLN A 483 -44.12 -21.83 5.77
C GLN A 483 -43.94 -20.39 6.32
N GLU A 484 -44.72 -19.45 5.75
CA GLU A 484 -45.37 -18.25 6.35
C GLU A 484 -44.53 -17.16 7.12
N PRO A 485 -45.07 -15.97 7.51
CA PRO A 485 -45.06 -14.75 6.70
C PRO A 485 -44.43 -13.49 7.38
N VAL A 486 -44.04 -12.50 6.54
CA VAL A 486 -44.10 -11.02 6.74
C VAL A 486 -43.12 -10.26 7.70
N ALA A 487 -42.33 -9.40 7.04
CA ALA A 487 -41.92 -7.99 7.30
C ALA A 487 -41.02 -7.51 8.47
N TYR A 488 -39.87 -6.97 8.02
CA TYR A 488 -39.16 -5.72 8.37
C TYR A 488 -39.67 -4.80 9.51
N ALA A 489 -38.87 -4.63 10.57
CA ALA A 489 -38.15 -3.38 10.90
C ALA A 489 -37.32 -3.46 12.20
N ARG A 490 -36.36 -2.53 12.32
CA ARG A 490 -35.32 -2.36 13.36
C ARG A 490 -35.82 -1.71 14.66
N SER A 491 -35.12 -1.95 15.76
CA SER A 491 -34.99 -1.06 16.92
C SER A 491 -33.54 -1.18 17.43
N ASP A 492 -32.67 -0.24 17.07
CA ASP A 492 -32.37 0.96 17.86
C ASP A 492 -31.07 0.91 18.72
N HIS A 493 -30.10 0.04 18.36
CA HIS A 493 -28.63 0.09 18.63
C HIS A 493 -28.08 -0.54 19.93
N THR A 494 -26.79 -0.90 19.91
CA THR A 494 -25.76 -0.65 20.96
C THR A 494 -24.37 -0.95 20.35
N GLU A 495 -23.75 0.08 19.75
CA GLU A 495 -22.53 -0.10 18.94
C GLU A 495 -21.30 -0.45 19.80
N GLY A 496 -20.93 -1.73 19.80
CA GLY A 496 -19.56 -2.19 19.99
C GLY A 496 -19.17 -3.21 18.92
N ILE A 497 -17.88 -3.56 18.87
CA ILE A 497 -17.42 -4.67 18.04
C ILE A 497 -17.57 -5.93 18.86
N THR A 498 -18.57 -6.71 18.50
CA THR A 498 -18.81 -8.05 19.02
C THR A 498 -18.24 -9.03 18.00
N LEU A 499 -17.16 -9.71 18.37
CA LEU A 499 -16.50 -10.75 17.57
C LEU A 499 -17.06 -12.13 17.87
#